data_AF-A0AAV1D3Y1-F1
#
_entry.id   AF-A0AAV1D3Y1-F1
#
_cell.length_a   1.000
_cell.length_b   1.000
_cell.length_c   1.000
_cell.angle_alpha   90.00
_cell.angle_beta   90.00
_cell.angle_gamma   90.00
#
_symmetry.space_group_name_H-M   'P 1'
#
loop_
_entity.id
_entity.type
_entity.pdbx_description
1 polymer ?
#
loop_
_entity_poly.entity_id
_entity_poly.type
_entity_poly.pdbx_seq_one_letter_code
_entity_poly.pdbx_strand_id
1 'polypeptide(L)' 'MSSSSSKAQIQSPPYPSAARISDSQCYPQYTASLKCLEEFGAEKSKCQQHFDVYKECKKKET' A
#
# COMPACT_ATOMS: atom_id res chain seq x y z
N MET A 1 12.83 -4.61 48.17
CA MET A 1 11.82 -5.53 47.60
C MET A 1 10.75 -4.64 46.98
N SER A 2 10.50 -4.51 45.68
CA SER A 2 10.92 -5.27 44.51
C SER A 2 10.95 -4.35 43.29
N SER A 3 11.99 -4.48 42.48
CA SER A 3 12.03 -4.04 41.08
C SER A 3 11.23 -5.02 40.20
N SER A 4 10.64 -4.52 39.12
CA SER A 4 10.52 -5.14 37.77
C SER A 4 9.28 -4.54 37.09
N SER A 5 9.44 -3.58 36.18
CA SER A 5 9.94 -3.73 34.81
C SER A 5 8.98 -4.53 33.91
N SER A 6 8.32 -3.76 33.04
CA SER A 6 8.24 -4.01 31.59
C SER A 6 7.34 -5.13 31.04
N LYS A 7 6.23 -4.65 30.44
CA LYS A 7 5.91 -4.83 29.01
C LYS A 7 5.54 -6.26 28.56
N ALA A 8 4.23 -6.46 28.41
CA ALA A 8 3.66 -7.29 27.35
C ALA A 8 2.58 -6.51 26.58
N GLN A 9 2.88 -5.25 26.23
CA GLN A 9 2.32 -4.69 25.00
C GLN A 9 3.03 -5.47 23.90
N ILE A 10 2.32 -6.39 23.26
CA ILE A 10 2.71 -6.98 21.97
C ILE A 10 2.63 -5.83 20.96
N GLN A 11 3.58 -4.90 21.07
CA GLN A 11 3.95 -3.98 20.02
C GLN A 11 4.67 -4.86 19.02
N SER A 12 3.90 -5.33 18.04
CA SER A 12 4.42 -5.71 16.73
C SER A 12 5.58 -4.76 16.40
N PRO A 13 6.73 -5.24 15.94
CA PRO A 13 7.81 -4.36 15.54
C PRO A 13 7.22 -3.29 14.60
N PRO A 14 7.52 -1.99 14.80
CA PRO A 14 7.08 -0.95 13.88
C PRO A 14 7.88 -1.15 12.60
N TYR A 15 7.47 -2.12 11.78
CA TYR A 15 8.14 -2.43 10.53
C TYR A 15 8.02 -1.18 9.66
N PRO A 16 9.11 -0.42 9.42
CA PRO A 16 9.05 0.92 8.86
C PRO A 16 8.84 0.90 7.33
N SER A 17 8.17 -0.13 6.80
CA SER A 17 8.01 -0.31 5.36
C SER A 17 6.77 -1.11 4.95
N ALA A 18 5.90 -1.44 5.90
CA ALA A 18 4.57 -1.95 5.59
C ALA A 18 3.55 -0.84 5.83
N ALA A 19 3.88 0.39 5.42
CA ALA A 19 2.85 1.33 5.01
C ALA A 19 2.02 0.55 4.01
N ARG A 20 0.83 0.10 4.46
CA ARG A 20 -0.06 -0.71 3.64
C ARG A 20 -0.22 0.08 2.35
N ILE A 21 -0.25 -0.56 1.18
CA ILE A 21 -0.58 0.16 -0.07
C ILE A 21 -1.90 0.94 0.11
N SER A 22 -2.76 0.50 1.03
CA SER A 22 -3.97 1.16 1.54
C SER A 22 -3.77 2.50 2.27
N ASP A 23 -2.60 2.75 2.84
CA ASP A 23 -2.22 3.96 3.58
C ASP A 23 -1.52 4.99 2.66
N SER A 24 -1.02 4.53 1.52
CA SER A 24 -0.43 5.38 0.47
C SER A 24 -1.52 6.22 -0.19
N GLN A 25 -1.20 7.49 -0.47
CA GLN A 25 -2.10 8.39 -1.21
C GLN A 25 -2.41 7.88 -2.64
N CYS A 26 -1.63 6.90 -3.10
CA CYS A 26 -1.74 6.24 -4.40
C CYS A 26 -2.69 5.04 -4.39
N TYR A 27 -3.21 4.64 -3.22
CA TYR A 27 -4.19 3.56 -3.09
C TYR A 27 -5.42 3.65 -4.01
N PRO A 28 -6.09 4.81 -4.18
CA PRO A 28 -7.22 4.91 -5.10
C PRO A 28 -6.85 4.53 -6.55
N GLN A 29 -5.62 4.84 -6.97
CA GLN A 29 -5.16 4.53 -8.32
C GLN A 29 -4.74 3.07 -8.47
N TYR A 30 -4.15 2.50 -7.43
CA TYR A 30 -3.89 1.06 -7.37
C TYR A 30 -5.18 0.26 -7.47
N THR A 31 -6.19 0.62 -6.68
CA THR A 31 -7.50 -0.05 -6.69
C THR A 31 -8.26 0.15 -8.00
N ALA A 32 -8.18 1.33 -8.62
CA ALA A 32 -8.71 1.56 -9.97
C ALA A 32 -8.03 0.66 -11.03
N SER A 33 -6.71 0.50 -10.94
CA SER A 33 -5.95 -0.39 -11.81
C SER A 33 -6.39 -1.84 -11.67
N LEU A 34 -6.60 -2.31 -10.43
CA LEU A 34 -7.09 -3.66 -10.15
C LEU A 34 -8.50 -3.89 -10.68
N LYS A 35 -9.43 -2.96 -10.43
CA LYS A 35 -10.81 -3.04 -10.97
C LYS A 35 -10.81 -3.08 -12.49
N CYS A 36 -9.96 -2.28 -13.13
CA CYS A 36 -9.81 -2.30 -14.57
C CYS A 36 -9.29 -3.65 -15.07
N LEU A 37 -8.33 -4.28 -14.39
CA LEU A 37 -7.88 -5.63 -14.74
C LEU A 37 -8.97 -6.69 -14.53
N GLU A 38 -9.83 -6.51 -13.53
CA GLU A 38 -10.94 -7.42 -13.25
C GLU A 38 -12.01 -7.34 -14.35
N GLU A 39 -12.29 -6.13 -14.86
CA GLU A 39 -13.29 -5.87 -15.88
C GLU A 39 -12.78 -6.12 -17.31
N PHE A 40 -11.54 -5.73 -17.59
CA PHE A 40 -10.92 -5.76 -18.91
C PHE A 40 -9.76 -6.75 -18.98
N GLY A 41 -9.75 -7.86 -18.23
CA GLY A 41 -8.58 -8.75 -18.05
C GLY A 41 -7.77 -9.15 -19.31
N ALA A 42 -8.33 -9.01 -20.52
CA ALA A 42 -7.64 -9.14 -21.80
C ALA A 42 -7.02 -7.83 -22.37
N GLU A 43 -7.58 -6.66 -22.08
CA GLU A 43 -7.17 -5.35 -22.62
C GLU A 43 -6.33 -4.54 -21.62
N LYS A 44 -5.15 -5.05 -21.27
CA LYS A 44 -4.19 -4.36 -20.37
C LYS A 44 -3.88 -2.92 -20.77
N SER A 45 -3.92 -2.59 -22.07
CA SER A 45 -3.73 -1.21 -22.56
C SER A 45 -4.77 -0.23 -22.03
N LYS A 46 -6.02 -0.65 -21.79
CA LYS A 46 -7.05 0.22 -21.20
C LYS A 46 -6.71 0.60 -19.75
N CYS A 47 -6.07 -0.32 -19.02
CA CYS A 47 -5.69 -0.11 -17.62
C CYS A 47 -4.32 0.55 -17.45
N GLN A 48 -3.57 0.71 -18.54
CA GLN A 48 -2.19 1.19 -18.50
C GLN A 48 -2.07 2.59 -17.90
N GLN A 49 -3.03 3.49 -18.20
CA GLN A 49 -3.12 4.81 -17.58
C GLN A 49 -3.23 4.75 -16.05
N HIS A 50 -4.09 3.88 -15.49
CA HIS A 50 -4.23 3.75 -14.03
C HIS A 50 -2.93 3.29 -13.36
N PHE A 51 -2.22 2.34 -13.99
CA PHE A 51 -0.93 1.87 -13.50
C PHE A 51 0.18 2.92 -13.61
N ASP A 52 0.17 3.74 -14.65
CA ASP A 52 1.18 4.79 -14.81
C ASP A 52 1.00 5.89 -13.78
N VAL A 53 -0.25 6.34 -13.56
CA VAL A 53 -0.55 7.31 -12.48
C VAL A 53 -0.24 6.72 -11.10
N TYR A 54 -0.52 5.43 -10.86
CA TYR A 54 -0.11 4.76 -9.61
C TYR A 54 1.41 4.78 -9.43
N LYS A 55 2.17 4.45 -10.48
CA LYS A 55 3.65 4.48 -10.46
C LYS A 55 4.19 5.87 -10.19
N GLU A 56 3.67 6.89 -10.87
CA GLU A 56 4.08 8.29 -10.67
C GLU A 56 3.77 8.77 -9.25
N CYS A 57 2.58 8.42 -8.74
CA CYS A 57 2.20 8.74 -7.39
C CYS A 57 3.15 8.08 -6.38
N LYS A 58 3.42 6.77 -6.53
CA LYS A 58 4.30 6.03 -5.61
C LYS A 58 5.75 6.53 -5.67
N LYS A 59 6.20 7.02 -6.83
CA LYS A 59 7.52 7.66 -7.00
C LYS A 59 7.66 8.97 -6.22
N LYS A 60 6.56 9.69 -5.97
CA LYS A 60 6.57 10.93 -5.17
C LYS A 60 6.59 10.67 -3.66
N GLU A 61 6.21 9.47 -3.24
CA GLU A 61 6.23 9.05 -1.82
C GLU A 61 7.58 8.45 -1.39
N THR A 62 8.56 8.35 -2.31
CA THR A 62 9.95 7.92 -2.05
C THR A 62 10.90 9.09 -2.22
#